data_AF-A0A966PX75-F1
#
_entry.id   AF-A0A966PX75-F1
#
_cell.length_a   1.000
_cell.length_b   1.000
_cell.length_c   1.000
_cell.angle_alpha   90.00
_cell.angle_beta   90.00
_cell.angle_gamma   90.00
#
_symmetry.space_group_name_H-M   'P 1'
#
loop_
_entity.id
_entity.type
_entity.pdbx_description
1 polymer ?
#
loop_
_entity_poly.entity_id
_entity_poly.type
_entity_poly.pdbx_seq_one_letter_code
_entity_poly.pdbx_strand_id
1 'polypeptide(L)'
;MPIIKIRRGTTTQWNASSRVLQVGELGIDTTLNRVKAGNGVGVWSALPYLSLSSAEIQELSQDSVAAALAAGTHSNITVTYSDNNNSISLATGPDVITQTSLSNTLTNPTSGYVAIADVGVADGVASLGPDAKLIDSEIPAEITRNTAVQTLTNKTIGLGTGITSAAGYDNISGFFGQSNIAIYQAGIDKGGRLNISSGGVITVANSGIGYTSGIVTTSGGTRLIITVGGNALSGTLAEFNAALTDGDFATESYVGTAISNLIDTAPTTLNTLNELAAAINDDASFASTVTTALGTKLDSSTAASTYLTQSNASSTYLTQTNASTTYAPIASPTFTGTVGGITKSMVGLGNVDNTTDANKPVSTATQTALDLKLNLSDPSIDYYITNSGSGSYTVNGVSNGLINFQRGKKYRIYINASGHPFWIQTVSGAYSVGNVYSTGITNGGAQVGHIIVELPQDAPDNLYYACQFHSSMAGSISVQSSDAITINSKSSNYTISPIDSGRLIEMSAGGTLTITDSASFPIGFTVDVLQTGSSQVTIAGTSFTPNATPGLKLRTQWSSATLVKRGLNSWVVLGDLSA
;
A
#
# COMPACT_ATOMS: atom_id res chain seq x y z
N MET A 1 3.08 28.83 29.73
CA MET A 1 3.84 27.66 29.26
C MET A 1 5.32 28.05 29.20
N PRO A 2 6.25 27.29 29.80
CA PRO A 2 7.67 27.56 29.63
C PRO A 2 8.02 27.41 28.15
N ILE A 3 8.47 28.49 27.52
CA ILE A 3 8.86 28.47 26.10
C ILE A 3 10.30 27.96 26.04
N ILE A 4 10.50 26.75 25.50
CA ILE A 4 11.84 26.24 25.21
C ILE A 4 12.43 27.10 24.11
N LYS A 5 13.48 27.85 24.44
CA LYS A 5 14.20 28.65 23.46
C LYS A 5 15.33 27.82 22.89
N ILE A 6 15.35 27.71 21.57
CA ILE A 6 16.44 27.06 20.83
C ILE A 6 17.01 28.10 19.89
N ARG A 7 18.33 28.21 19.88
CA ARG A 7 19.07 29.04 18.94
C ARG A 7 20.01 28.17 18.15
N ARG A 8 20.17 28.47 16.87
CA ARG A 8 21.04 27.71 15.97
C ARG A 8 21.93 28.64 15.15
N GLY A 9 23.10 28.14 14.78
CA GLY A 9 24.07 28.85 13.95
C GLY A 9 25.19 27.90 13.55
N THR A 10 25.98 28.30 12.56
CA THR A 10 27.24 27.62 12.22
C THR A 10 28.31 27.93 13.26
N THR A 11 29.39 27.14 13.32
CA THR A 11 30.52 27.38 14.24
C THR A 11 31.05 28.81 14.13
N THR A 12 31.18 29.33 12.92
CA THR A 12 31.63 30.72 12.67
C THR A 12 30.68 31.75 13.23
N GLN A 13 29.36 31.57 13.03
CA GLN A 13 28.33 32.49 13.55
C GLN A 13 28.30 32.47 15.08
N TRP A 14 28.49 31.30 15.68
CA TRP A 14 28.53 31.16 17.13
C TRP A 14 29.77 31.78 17.76
N ASN A 15 30.94 31.63 17.15
CA ASN A 15 32.18 32.24 17.63
C ASN A 15 32.19 33.77 17.50
N ALA A 16 31.48 34.31 16.51
CA ALA A 16 31.29 35.75 16.35
C ALA A 16 30.20 36.34 17.29
N SER A 17 29.39 35.49 17.94
CA SER A 17 28.28 35.94 18.78
C SER A 17 28.76 36.33 20.18
N SER A 18 28.53 37.58 20.58
CA SER A 18 28.74 38.06 21.95
C SER A 18 27.53 37.84 22.88
N ARG A 19 26.48 37.17 22.38
CA ARG A 19 25.22 37.02 23.11
C ARG A 19 25.24 35.80 24.01
N VAL A 20 25.00 36.03 25.30
CA VAL A 20 24.84 34.98 26.32
C VAL A 20 23.65 34.06 25.98
N LEU A 21 23.82 32.74 26.16
CA LEU A 21 22.70 31.80 26.10
C LEU A 21 22.00 31.77 27.46
N GLN A 22 20.70 32.03 27.46
CA GLN A 22 19.91 32.11 28.70
C GLN A 22 19.88 30.76 29.42
N VAL A 23 19.60 30.75 30.74
CA VAL A 23 19.47 29.50 31.50
C VAL A 23 18.43 28.61 30.82
N GLY A 24 18.82 27.39 30.43
CA GLY A 24 17.94 26.44 29.77
C GLY A 24 17.67 26.70 28.28
N GLU A 25 18.29 27.71 27.67
CA GLU A 25 18.27 27.89 26.21
C GLU A 25 19.25 26.90 25.55
N LEU A 26 18.77 26.09 24.60
CA LEU A 26 19.61 25.16 23.86
C LEU A 26 20.20 25.84 22.63
N GLY A 27 21.52 25.74 22.52
CA GLY A 27 22.27 26.22 21.38
C GLY A 27 22.73 25.06 20.50
N ILE A 28 22.43 25.11 19.20
CA ILE A 28 22.81 24.07 18.23
C ILE A 28 23.85 24.65 17.26
N ASP A 29 25.03 24.03 17.22
CA ASP A 29 26.01 24.24 16.15
C ASP A 29 25.72 23.29 15.01
N THR A 30 25.21 23.84 13.91
CA THR A 30 24.79 23.06 12.75
C THR A 30 25.96 22.65 11.85
N THR A 31 27.17 23.16 12.10
CA THR A 31 28.38 22.73 11.38
C THR A 31 28.98 21.50 12.04
N LEU A 32 28.99 21.45 13.37
CA LEU A 32 29.53 20.31 14.13
C LEU A 32 28.48 19.28 14.53
N ASN A 33 27.19 19.58 14.35
CA ASN A 33 26.06 18.79 14.85
C ASN A 33 26.16 18.53 16.37
N ARG A 34 26.54 19.56 17.14
CA ARG A 34 26.65 19.49 18.60
C ARG A 34 25.78 20.54 19.28
N VAL A 35 25.37 20.24 20.50
CA VAL A 35 24.47 21.09 21.30
C VAL A 35 25.16 21.55 22.58
N LYS A 36 24.95 22.81 22.96
CA LYS A 36 25.32 23.37 24.26
C LYS A 36 24.07 23.86 24.98
N ALA A 37 24.03 23.77 26.31
CA ALA A 37 22.97 24.35 27.12
C ALA A 37 23.43 25.66 27.76
N GLY A 38 22.62 26.71 27.64
CA GLY A 38 22.87 27.99 28.26
C GLY A 38 22.76 27.94 29.79
N ASN A 39 23.70 28.59 30.48
CA ASN A 39 23.71 28.73 31.93
C ASN A 39 23.31 30.14 32.39
N GLY A 40 22.83 31.01 31.47
CA GLY A 40 22.36 32.35 31.78
C GLY A 40 23.44 33.43 31.89
N VAL A 41 24.72 33.05 31.88
CA VAL A 41 25.84 34.00 32.08
C VAL A 41 26.95 33.87 31.04
N GLY A 42 27.14 32.70 30.42
CA GLY A 42 28.19 32.45 29.43
C GLY A 42 27.75 32.67 27.97
N VAL A 43 28.63 33.23 27.15
CA VAL A 43 28.52 33.21 25.69
C VAL A 43 28.87 31.83 25.14
N TRP A 44 28.50 31.53 23.89
CA TRP A 44 28.67 30.20 23.27
C TRP A 44 30.05 29.57 23.45
N SER A 45 31.11 30.34 23.24
CA SER A 45 32.50 29.88 23.33
C SER A 45 32.90 29.43 24.73
N ALA A 46 32.26 29.98 25.76
CA ALA A 46 32.53 29.68 27.17
C ALA A 46 31.68 28.52 27.73
N LEU A 47 30.72 27.99 26.96
CA LEU A 47 29.86 26.89 27.40
C LEU A 47 30.42 25.53 26.94
N PRO A 48 30.28 24.46 27.73
CA PRO A 48 30.65 23.11 27.29
C PRO A 48 29.61 22.52 26.33
N TYR A 49 30.03 21.59 25.48
CA TYR A 49 29.09 20.74 24.75
C TYR A 49 28.42 19.75 25.70
N LEU A 50 27.15 19.48 25.44
CA LEU A 50 26.49 18.31 26.01
C LEU A 50 27.20 17.07 25.47
N SER A 51 27.71 16.22 26.36
CA SER A 51 28.34 14.94 26.05
C SER A 51 27.51 13.82 26.66
N LEU A 52 27.36 12.71 25.93
CA LEU A 52 26.93 11.45 26.53
C LEU A 52 28.04 10.96 27.47
N SER A 53 27.67 10.42 28.62
CA SER A 53 28.64 9.92 29.58
C SER A 53 29.34 8.67 29.03
N SER A 54 30.60 8.45 29.43
CA SER A 54 31.32 7.22 29.08
C SER A 54 30.62 5.96 29.60
N ALA A 55 29.80 6.08 30.65
CA ALA A 55 28.97 5.00 31.17
C ALA A 55 27.86 4.62 30.18
N GLU A 56 27.13 5.60 29.63
CA GLU A 56 26.05 5.35 28.65
C GLU A 56 26.57 4.78 27.33
N ILE A 57 27.78 5.18 26.90
CA ILE A 57 28.41 4.61 25.70
C ILE A 57 28.86 3.15 25.95
N GLN A 58 29.33 2.82 27.15
CA GLN A 58 29.74 1.46 27.49
C GLN A 58 28.55 0.51 27.60
N GLU A 59 27.47 0.93 28.27
CA GLU A 59 26.21 0.18 28.40
C GLU A 59 25.65 -0.24 27.03
N LEU A 60 25.51 0.73 26.11
CA LEU A 60 25.00 0.45 24.76
C LEU A 60 25.87 -0.54 23.96
N SER A 61 27.20 -0.50 24.15
CA SER A 61 28.11 -1.43 23.48
C SER A 61 28.04 -2.84 24.08
N GLN A 62 27.78 -2.94 25.39
CA GLN A 62 27.71 -4.20 26.14
C GLN A 62 26.39 -4.92 25.87
N ASP A 63 25.26 -4.20 25.87
CA ASP A 63 23.93 -4.72 25.51
C ASP A 63 23.89 -5.29 24.10
N SER A 64 24.57 -4.62 23.17
CA SER A 64 24.67 -5.06 21.78
C SER A 64 25.43 -6.39 21.64
N VAL A 65 26.47 -6.60 22.46
CA VAL A 65 27.22 -7.87 22.50
C VAL A 65 26.41 -8.96 23.19
N ALA A 66 25.70 -8.64 24.29
CA ALA A 66 24.83 -9.57 24.99
C ALA A 66 23.70 -10.09 24.09
N ALA A 67 23.06 -9.20 23.32
CA ALA A 67 22.02 -9.56 22.36
C ALA A 67 22.55 -10.47 21.24
N ALA A 68 23.75 -10.21 20.72
CA ALA A 68 24.38 -11.02 19.68
C ALA A 68 24.72 -12.44 20.16
N LEU A 69 25.12 -12.61 21.43
CA LEU A 69 25.44 -13.91 22.00
C LEU A 69 24.21 -14.71 22.45
N ALA A 70 23.12 -14.03 22.86
CA ALA A 70 21.86 -14.68 23.21
C ALA A 70 21.02 -15.11 21.98
N ALA A 71 21.28 -14.55 20.80
CA ALA A 71 20.54 -14.84 19.56
C ALA A 71 20.89 -16.19 18.90
N GLY A 72 21.94 -16.88 19.36
CA GLY A 72 22.29 -18.22 18.87
C GLY A 72 21.63 -19.32 19.72
N THR A 73 20.95 -20.28 19.07
CA THR A 73 20.47 -21.51 19.73
C THR A 73 21.65 -22.43 20.04
N HIS A 74 22.42 -22.08 21.07
CA HIS A 74 23.48 -22.92 21.61
C HIS A 74 22.92 -23.65 22.84
N SER A 75 22.45 -24.89 22.65
CA SER A 75 21.84 -25.69 23.72
C SER A 75 22.82 -26.18 24.79
N ASN A 76 24.12 -26.14 24.50
CA ASN A 76 25.17 -26.69 25.35
C ASN A 76 26.17 -25.64 25.84
N ILE A 77 25.91 -24.34 25.65
CA ILE A 77 26.74 -23.23 26.14
C ILE A 77 25.85 -22.28 26.94
N THR A 78 26.16 -22.08 28.22
CA THR A 78 25.56 -21.05 29.07
C THR A 78 26.46 -19.83 29.08
N VAL A 79 25.89 -18.66 28.73
CA VAL A 79 26.59 -17.37 28.78
C VAL A 79 26.10 -16.61 30.02
N THR A 80 27.03 -16.20 30.88
CA THR A 80 26.72 -15.37 32.06
C THR A 80 27.51 -14.07 31.99
N TYR A 81 26.82 -12.95 32.20
CA TYR A 81 27.41 -11.61 32.18
C TYR A 81 27.37 -10.97 33.57
N SER A 82 28.45 -10.29 33.97
CA SER A 82 28.53 -9.55 35.23
C SER A 82 29.25 -8.21 35.04
N ASP A 83 28.49 -7.12 35.20
CA ASP A 83 28.99 -5.73 35.12
C ASP A 83 30.02 -5.44 36.19
N ASN A 84 29.74 -5.89 37.41
CA ASN A 84 30.56 -5.60 38.58
C ASN A 84 31.95 -6.21 38.50
N ASN A 85 32.10 -7.29 37.73
CA ASN A 85 33.35 -8.00 37.49
C ASN A 85 33.94 -7.71 36.11
N ASN A 86 33.22 -6.95 35.27
CA ASN A 86 33.60 -6.63 33.90
C ASN A 86 33.97 -7.88 33.06
N SER A 87 33.18 -8.95 33.18
CA SER A 87 33.48 -10.26 32.58
C SER A 87 32.28 -10.90 31.87
N ILE A 88 32.56 -11.57 30.75
CA ILE A 88 31.66 -12.52 30.09
C ILE A 88 32.21 -13.93 30.32
N SER A 89 31.41 -14.84 30.87
CA SER A 89 31.80 -16.26 31.03
C SER A 89 30.93 -17.16 30.17
N LEU A 90 31.58 -18.03 29.39
CA LEU A 90 30.97 -19.03 28.52
C LEU A 90 31.29 -20.40 29.12
N ALA A 91 30.28 -21.11 29.60
CA ALA A 91 30.44 -22.46 30.16
C ALA A 91 29.69 -23.47 29.31
N THR A 92 30.34 -24.57 28.93
CA THR A 92 29.64 -25.70 28.32
C THR A 92 29.05 -26.61 29.40
N GLY A 93 27.89 -27.22 29.14
CA GLY A 93 27.37 -28.28 30.00
C GLY A 93 28.32 -29.50 30.07
N PRO A 94 28.23 -30.36 31.09
CA PRO A 94 29.20 -31.44 31.37
C PRO A 94 29.33 -32.56 30.32
N ASP A 95 28.56 -32.55 29.22
CA ASP A 95 28.49 -33.66 28.26
C ASP A 95 28.95 -33.33 26.84
N VAL A 96 29.97 -32.48 26.68
CA VAL A 96 30.59 -32.25 25.36
C VAL A 96 32.07 -32.60 25.45
N ILE A 97 32.39 -33.89 25.34
CA ILE A 97 33.45 -34.54 24.52
C ILE A 97 33.62 -36.00 25.04
N THR A 98 32.89 -36.96 24.47
CA THR A 98 33.19 -38.41 24.54
C THR A 98 34.03 -38.85 23.34
N GLN A 99 35.28 -38.36 23.32
CA GLN A 99 36.45 -38.90 22.62
C GLN A 99 36.94 -38.30 21.27
N THR A 100 38.17 -37.80 21.40
CA THR A 100 39.42 -38.13 20.68
C THR A 100 39.49 -38.00 19.16
N SER A 101 39.36 -36.78 18.64
CA SER A 101 40.39 -36.08 17.83
C SER A 101 39.75 -34.98 16.97
N LEU A 102 40.33 -33.79 16.76
CA LEU A 102 41.63 -33.24 17.15
C LEU A 102 41.64 -31.70 16.95
N SER A 103 42.69 -31.10 17.53
CA SER A 103 43.36 -29.84 17.11
C SER A 103 42.75 -28.55 17.66
N ASN A 104 43.49 -27.53 18.08
CA ASN A 104 44.91 -27.24 18.04
C ASN A 104 45.18 -26.10 19.06
N THR A 105 46.42 -25.99 19.53
CA THR A 105 47.07 -24.75 20.04
C THR A 105 46.71 -24.14 21.42
N LEU A 106 47.68 -24.30 22.35
CA LEU A 106 48.22 -23.35 23.36
C LEU A 106 47.28 -22.87 24.50
N THR A 107 47.50 -23.17 25.79
CA THR A 107 48.74 -22.93 26.57
C THR A 107 48.75 -23.76 27.87
N ASN A 108 49.95 -24.16 28.31
CA ASN A 108 50.31 -25.17 29.33
C ASN A 108 49.75 -24.97 30.77
N PRO A 109 49.26 -26.04 31.45
CA PRO A 109 48.78 -26.06 32.83
C PRO A 109 49.85 -26.42 33.89
N THR A 110 49.68 -25.94 35.12
CA THR A 110 50.60 -26.16 36.27
C THR A 110 50.21 -27.32 37.20
N SER A 111 49.87 -28.48 36.66
CA SER A 111 50.05 -29.75 37.40
C SER A 111 49.94 -30.96 36.50
N GLY A 112 51.02 -31.75 36.45
CA GLY A 112 51.05 -33.05 35.76
C GLY A 112 52.30 -33.37 34.94
N TYR A 113 53.28 -32.46 34.83
CA TYR A 113 54.49 -32.68 34.04
C TYR A 113 55.77 -32.64 34.89
N VAL A 114 56.73 -33.50 34.56
CA VAL A 114 58.09 -33.54 35.12
C VAL A 114 58.94 -32.48 34.42
N ALA A 115 59.72 -31.69 35.17
CA ALA A 115 60.54 -30.64 34.59
C ALA A 115 61.70 -31.24 33.77
N ILE A 116 62.10 -30.57 32.69
CA ILE A 116 63.14 -31.09 31.77
C ILE A 116 64.51 -31.29 32.44
N ALA A 117 64.72 -30.65 33.59
CA ALA A 117 65.91 -30.80 34.42
C ALA A 117 65.93 -32.11 35.22
N ASP A 118 64.78 -32.78 35.37
CA ASP A 118 64.61 -34.02 36.13
C ASP A 118 64.62 -35.27 35.21
N VAL A 119 64.88 -35.08 33.92
CA VAL A 119 65.06 -36.18 32.94
C VAL A 119 66.48 -36.75 33.10
N GLY A 120 66.57 -38.04 33.44
CA GLY A 120 67.84 -38.76 33.61
C GLY A 120 68.45 -38.73 35.02
N VAL A 121 67.67 -38.37 36.06
CA VAL A 121 68.10 -38.46 37.48
C VAL A 121 67.62 -39.78 38.08
N ALA A 122 68.47 -40.43 38.89
CA ALA A 122 68.15 -41.70 39.54
C ALA A 122 66.82 -41.61 40.33
N ASP A 123 65.93 -42.58 40.09
CA ASP A 123 64.54 -42.71 40.56
C ASP A 123 63.45 -41.96 39.76
N GLY A 124 63.78 -41.42 38.57
CA GLY A 124 62.84 -40.99 37.52
C GLY A 124 62.99 -41.79 36.20
N VAL A 125 61.98 -41.76 35.32
CA VAL A 125 61.84 -42.61 34.10
C VAL A 125 63.14 -42.68 33.26
N ALA A 126 63.63 -43.91 33.02
CA ALA A 126 64.91 -44.18 32.38
C ALA A 126 65.03 -43.60 30.96
N SER A 127 66.25 -43.24 30.58
CA SER A 127 66.58 -42.64 29.29
C SER A 127 66.56 -43.69 28.18
N LEU A 128 66.13 -43.29 26.98
CA LEU A 128 66.27 -44.11 25.77
C LEU A 128 67.60 -43.78 25.07
N GLY A 129 68.34 -44.83 24.72
CA GLY A 129 69.53 -44.75 23.89
C GLY A 129 69.20 -44.36 22.44
N PRO A 130 70.23 -44.12 21.60
CA PRO A 130 70.05 -43.67 20.21
C PRO A 130 69.25 -44.61 19.31
N ASP A 131 69.11 -45.87 19.71
CA ASP A 131 68.31 -46.91 19.06
C ASP A 131 66.88 -47.03 19.64
N ALA A 132 66.47 -46.07 20.47
CA ALA A 132 65.19 -46.01 21.15
C ALA A 132 64.92 -47.17 22.13
N LYS A 133 65.97 -47.81 22.67
CA LYS A 133 65.87 -48.80 23.77
C LYS A 133 66.41 -48.22 25.07
N LEU A 134 65.98 -48.76 26.22
CA LEU A 134 66.58 -48.38 27.50
C LEU A 134 68.07 -48.71 27.52
N ILE A 135 68.87 -47.79 28.06
CA ILE A 135 70.32 -47.96 28.20
C ILE A 135 70.56 -48.95 29.35
N ASP A 136 71.25 -50.07 29.09
CA ASP A 136 71.39 -51.20 30.03
C ASP A 136 72.03 -50.80 31.39
N SER A 137 72.82 -49.72 31.45
CA SER A 137 73.41 -49.21 32.70
C SER A 137 72.42 -48.48 33.63
N GLU A 138 71.23 -48.17 33.14
CA GLU A 138 70.15 -47.50 33.89
C GLU A 138 69.08 -48.50 34.39
N ILE A 139 69.29 -49.81 34.21
CA ILE A 139 68.41 -50.87 34.71
C ILE A 139 68.91 -51.35 36.08
N PRO A 140 68.11 -51.23 37.16
CA PRO A 140 68.49 -51.68 38.50
C PRO A 140 68.82 -53.18 38.56
N ALA A 141 69.83 -53.54 39.37
CA ALA A 141 70.32 -54.91 39.47
C ALA A 141 69.27 -55.93 39.96
N GLU A 142 68.17 -55.47 40.57
CA GLU A 142 67.05 -56.32 41.00
C GLU A 142 66.13 -56.78 39.84
N ILE A 143 66.21 -56.16 38.66
CA ILE A 143 65.42 -56.56 37.48
C ILE A 143 66.17 -57.70 36.76
N THR A 144 65.80 -58.94 37.09
CA THR A 144 66.48 -60.14 36.62
C THR A 144 66.27 -60.38 35.12
N ARG A 145 67.35 -60.34 34.31
CA ARG A 145 67.33 -60.86 32.93
C ARG A 145 67.39 -62.38 32.97
N ASN A 146 66.53 -63.05 32.20
CA ASN A 146 66.48 -64.52 32.16
C ASN A 146 67.76 -65.11 31.52
N THR A 147 68.71 -65.48 32.37
CA THR A 147 70.03 -66.03 32.03
C THR A 147 70.56 -66.88 33.20
N ALA A 148 70.20 -68.19 33.29
CA ALA A 148 71.04 -69.23 33.93
C ALA A 148 70.50 -70.69 33.82
N VAL A 149 71.46 -71.58 33.54
CA VAL A 149 71.53 -73.04 33.33
C VAL A 149 71.09 -73.94 34.52
N GLN A 150 70.47 -75.11 34.23
CA GLN A 150 70.32 -76.25 35.17
C GLN A 150 71.02 -77.53 34.66
N THR A 151 71.73 -78.22 35.55
CA THR A 151 72.39 -79.54 35.43
C THR A 151 71.38 -80.69 35.32
N LEU A 152 71.67 -81.74 34.54
CA LEU A 152 70.70 -82.84 34.30
C LEU A 152 71.20 -84.21 34.73
N THR A 153 70.90 -84.56 35.99
CA THR A 153 70.45 -85.91 36.32
C THR A 153 68.99 -85.99 35.86
N ASN A 154 68.58 -87.01 35.09
CA ASN A 154 67.27 -87.15 34.42
C ASN A 154 67.03 -86.26 33.19
N LYS A 155 67.96 -86.21 32.21
CA LYS A 155 67.67 -85.60 30.91
C LYS A 155 66.77 -86.52 30.07
N THR A 156 65.50 -86.16 29.93
CA THR A 156 64.61 -86.75 28.93
C THR A 156 65.00 -86.22 27.55
N ILE A 157 65.57 -87.05 26.68
CA ILE A 157 65.69 -86.71 25.26
C ILE A 157 64.30 -86.90 24.65
N GLY A 158 63.59 -85.79 24.43
CA GLY A 158 62.32 -85.81 23.71
C GLY A 158 62.57 -86.22 22.26
N LEU A 159 62.06 -87.38 21.85
CA LEU A 159 62.07 -87.82 20.45
C LEU A 159 60.94 -87.08 19.70
N GLY A 160 61.08 -85.77 19.53
CA GLY A 160 60.32 -85.06 18.50
C GLY A 160 60.75 -85.55 17.12
N THR A 161 59.85 -85.48 16.12
CA THR A 161 60.10 -85.94 14.76
C THR A 161 61.30 -85.22 14.14
N GLY A 162 62.51 -85.79 14.24
CA GLY A 162 63.68 -85.28 13.53
C GLY A 162 65.04 -85.28 14.25
N ILE A 163 65.16 -85.67 15.52
CA ILE A 163 66.49 -85.77 16.15
C ILE A 163 67.14 -87.11 15.78
N THR A 164 68.08 -87.09 14.84
CA THR A 164 68.85 -88.27 14.39
C THR A 164 70.27 -88.34 14.96
N SER A 165 70.73 -87.30 15.66
CA SER A 165 72.05 -87.23 16.28
C SER A 165 72.06 -86.44 17.59
N ALA A 166 72.79 -86.94 18.58
CA ALA A 166 73.05 -86.28 19.85
C ALA A 166 74.30 -85.40 19.84
N ALA A 167 75.08 -85.39 18.75
CA ALA A 167 76.37 -84.69 18.66
C ALA A 167 76.28 -83.17 18.88
N GLY A 168 75.13 -82.55 18.61
CA GLY A 168 74.89 -81.13 18.85
C GLY A 168 74.30 -80.80 20.22
N TYR A 169 74.02 -81.80 21.08
CA TYR A 169 73.24 -81.63 22.31
C TYR A 169 73.97 -82.05 23.59
N ASP A 170 75.02 -82.87 23.48
CA ASP A 170 75.86 -83.29 24.60
C ASP A 170 77.29 -83.62 24.11
N ASN A 171 78.31 -83.11 24.81
CA ASN A 171 79.73 -83.29 24.47
C ASN A 171 80.53 -83.92 25.62
N ILE A 172 79.85 -84.53 26.59
CA ILE A 172 80.47 -85.22 27.73
C ILE A 172 81.18 -86.50 27.26
N SER A 173 82.44 -86.67 27.66
CA SER A 173 83.26 -87.85 27.36
C SER A 173 82.58 -89.14 27.86
N GLY A 174 82.41 -90.13 26.97
CA GLY A 174 81.76 -91.42 27.27
C GLY A 174 80.27 -91.51 26.89
N PHE A 175 79.66 -90.45 26.38
CA PHE A 175 78.27 -90.46 25.91
C PHE A 175 78.11 -91.08 24.50
N PHE A 176 79.06 -90.83 23.60
CA PHE A 176 79.09 -91.44 22.26
C PHE A 176 79.60 -92.88 22.28
N GLY A 177 79.05 -93.75 21.42
CA GLY A 177 79.44 -95.16 21.30
C GLY A 177 78.67 -96.13 22.21
N GLN A 178 77.71 -95.66 23.00
CA GLN A 178 76.90 -96.53 23.86
C GLN A 178 75.90 -97.36 23.05
N SER A 179 75.71 -98.62 23.45
CA SER A 179 74.80 -99.56 22.80
C SER A 179 73.83 -100.15 23.82
N ASN A 180 72.66 -100.61 23.33
CA ASN A 180 71.67 -101.33 24.11
C ASN A 180 71.06 -100.51 25.28
N ILE A 181 70.92 -99.20 25.08
CA ILE A 181 70.34 -98.28 26.05
C ILE A 181 68.84 -98.60 26.19
N ALA A 182 68.43 -98.97 27.40
CA ALA A 182 67.05 -99.34 27.68
C ALA A 182 66.10 -98.14 27.60
N ILE A 183 64.98 -98.32 26.89
CA ILE A 183 63.88 -97.34 26.85
C ILE A 183 62.87 -97.70 27.93
N TYR A 184 62.68 -96.80 28.88
CA TYR A 184 61.67 -96.91 29.91
C TYR A 184 60.45 -96.07 29.55
N GLN A 185 59.26 -96.64 29.69
CA GLN A 185 58.01 -95.91 29.60
C GLN A 185 57.29 -96.01 30.95
N ALA A 186 56.94 -94.86 31.54
CA ALA A 186 56.37 -94.77 32.88
C ALA A 186 57.19 -95.53 33.95
N GLY A 187 58.52 -95.50 33.83
CA GLY A 187 59.44 -96.14 34.77
C GLY A 187 59.66 -97.65 34.59
N ILE A 188 59.02 -98.29 33.61
CA ILE A 188 59.15 -99.74 33.34
C ILE A 188 59.92 -99.96 32.04
N ASP A 189 60.89 -100.88 32.04
CA ASP A 189 61.59 -101.32 30.83
C ASP A 189 60.61 -102.08 29.93
N LYS A 190 60.29 -101.52 28.76
CA LYS A 190 59.38 -102.14 27.79
C LYS A 190 60.12 -102.98 26.75
N GLY A 191 61.43 -103.20 26.90
CA GLY A 191 62.24 -103.96 25.96
C GLY A 191 62.72 -103.18 24.75
N GLY A 192 62.40 -101.87 24.67
CA GLY A 192 62.95 -100.97 23.65
C GLY A 192 64.43 -100.69 23.90
N ARG A 193 65.22 -100.62 22.83
CA ARG A 193 66.68 -100.41 22.90
C ARG A 193 67.14 -99.38 21.88
N LEU A 194 67.99 -98.44 22.31
CA LEU A 194 68.67 -97.46 21.46
C LEU A 194 70.19 -97.70 21.45
N ASN A 195 70.82 -97.36 20.33
CA ASN A 195 72.26 -97.28 20.19
C ASN A 195 72.66 -95.84 19.82
N ILE A 196 73.79 -95.37 20.33
CA ILE A 196 74.42 -94.09 19.97
C ILE A 196 75.78 -94.42 19.36
N SER A 197 75.98 -94.09 18.09
CA SER A 197 77.27 -94.35 17.43
C SER A 197 78.39 -93.49 18.00
N SER A 198 79.64 -93.83 17.69
CA SER A 198 80.80 -93.00 18.03
C SER A 198 80.77 -91.61 17.40
N GLY A 199 79.98 -91.41 16.34
CA GLY A 199 79.70 -90.10 15.71
C GLY A 199 78.42 -89.43 16.20
N GLY A 200 77.78 -89.95 17.25
CA GLY A 200 76.60 -89.37 17.88
C GLY A 200 75.26 -89.64 17.22
N VAL A 201 75.21 -90.48 16.18
CA VAL A 201 73.93 -90.88 15.54
C VAL A 201 73.15 -91.78 16.49
N ILE A 202 71.88 -91.45 16.72
CA ILE A 202 70.97 -92.28 17.53
C ILE A 202 70.21 -93.21 16.60
N THR A 203 70.28 -94.52 16.86
CA THR A 203 69.55 -95.54 16.11
C THR A 203 68.69 -96.37 17.04
N VAL A 204 67.50 -96.75 16.59
CA VAL A 204 66.65 -97.70 17.32
C VAL A 204 67.11 -99.12 17.01
N ALA A 205 67.59 -99.84 18.02
CA ALA A 205 68.01 -101.24 17.89
C ALA A 205 66.82 -102.20 17.98
N ASN A 206 65.83 -101.86 18.81
CA ASN A 206 64.53 -102.53 18.88
C ASN A 206 63.49 -101.51 19.37
N SER A 207 62.37 -101.41 18.69
CA SER A 207 61.31 -100.47 19.08
C SER A 207 60.64 -100.87 20.40
N GLY A 208 60.58 -102.17 20.73
CA GLY A 208 60.05 -102.72 21.98
C GLY A 208 58.59 -102.37 22.33
N ILE A 209 57.93 -101.57 21.50
CA ILE A 209 56.60 -101.02 21.73
C ILE A 209 55.83 -101.28 20.43
N GLY A 210 54.94 -102.26 20.45
CA GLY A 210 53.99 -102.50 19.36
C GLY A 210 52.99 -101.33 19.33
N TYR A 211 53.15 -100.40 18.40
CA TYR A 211 52.32 -99.20 18.38
C TYR A 211 50.95 -99.44 17.75
N THR A 212 49.94 -98.95 18.45
CA THR A 212 48.57 -98.73 17.97
C THR A 212 48.47 -97.25 17.58
N SER A 213 48.45 -96.98 16.27
CA SER A 213 48.35 -95.66 15.62
C SER A 213 49.60 -94.76 15.65
N GLY A 214 50.27 -94.65 14.50
CA GLY A 214 51.40 -93.75 14.25
C GLY A 214 51.99 -93.96 12.86
N ILE A 215 52.14 -92.87 12.10
CA ILE A 215 52.61 -92.84 10.70
C ILE A 215 53.96 -93.56 10.55
N VAL A 216 54.02 -94.55 9.66
CA VAL A 216 55.27 -95.24 9.29
C VAL A 216 55.71 -94.76 7.92
N THR A 217 56.85 -94.08 7.84
CA THR A 217 57.54 -93.82 6.58
C THR A 217 58.46 -95.01 6.29
N THR A 218 57.98 -95.98 5.50
CA THR A 218 58.86 -97.02 4.92
C THR A 218 59.52 -96.50 3.64
N SER A 219 60.60 -97.16 3.20
CA SER A 219 61.50 -96.80 2.09
C SER A 219 60.88 -96.66 0.69
N GLY A 220 59.56 -96.54 0.56
CA GLY A 220 58.79 -96.34 -0.68
C GLY A 220 57.83 -95.15 -0.67
N GLY A 221 57.92 -94.23 0.31
CA GLY A 221 57.07 -93.03 0.40
C GLY A 221 56.04 -93.05 1.53
N THR A 222 55.52 -91.88 1.91
CA THR A 222 54.61 -91.70 3.05
C THR A 222 53.26 -92.39 2.79
N ARG A 223 53.00 -93.52 3.45
CA ARG A 223 51.69 -94.18 3.44
C ARG A 223 50.98 -93.84 4.75
N LEU A 224 49.77 -93.29 4.65
CA LEU A 224 48.92 -93.01 5.81
C LEU A 224 48.06 -94.25 6.07
N ILE A 225 48.21 -94.85 7.25
CA ILE A 225 47.35 -95.95 7.71
C ILE A 225 46.42 -95.35 8.76
N ILE A 226 45.14 -95.22 8.43
CA ILE A 226 44.12 -94.78 9.38
C ILE A 226 43.29 -96.01 9.75
N THR A 227 43.23 -96.34 11.03
CA THR A 227 42.32 -97.37 11.54
C THR A 227 41.10 -96.68 12.13
N VAL A 228 39.93 -96.91 11.56
CA VAL A 228 38.65 -96.42 12.10
C VAL A 228 37.76 -97.63 12.34
N GLY A 229 37.34 -97.82 13.59
CA GLY A 229 36.40 -98.90 13.96
C GLY A 229 36.89 -100.33 13.66
N GLY A 230 38.19 -100.59 13.78
CA GLY A 230 38.78 -101.93 13.56
C GLY A 230 39.05 -102.30 12.10
N ASN A 231 38.69 -101.45 11.14
CA ASN A 231 39.05 -101.62 9.74
C ASN A 231 40.26 -100.74 9.38
N ALA A 232 41.25 -101.32 8.71
CA ALA A 232 42.44 -100.62 8.27
C ALA A 232 42.25 -100.09 6.84
N LEU A 233 42.20 -98.77 6.70
CA LEU A 233 42.29 -98.11 5.40
C LEU A 233 43.75 -97.73 5.15
N SER A 234 44.33 -98.28 4.08
CA SER A 234 45.68 -97.97 3.65
C SER A 234 45.68 -97.61 2.17
N GLY A 235 46.29 -96.49 1.82
CA GLY A 235 46.38 -96.00 0.45
C GLY A 235 47.42 -94.89 0.33
N THR A 236 47.74 -94.55 -0.90
CA THR A 236 48.50 -93.35 -1.27
C THR A 236 47.58 -92.12 -1.19
N LEU A 237 48.16 -90.92 -1.15
CA LEU A 237 47.39 -89.66 -1.17
C LEU A 237 46.48 -89.56 -2.40
N ALA A 238 46.91 -90.11 -3.54
CA ALA A 238 46.12 -90.12 -4.77
C ALA A 238 44.87 -91.01 -4.66
N GLU A 239 44.99 -92.18 -4.01
CA GLU A 239 43.87 -93.10 -3.80
C GLU A 239 42.84 -92.52 -2.82
N PHE A 240 43.30 -91.79 -1.79
CA PHE A 240 42.39 -91.06 -0.89
C PHE A 240 41.69 -89.90 -1.59
N ASN A 241 42.38 -89.11 -2.41
CA ASN A 241 41.76 -88.00 -3.14
C ASN A 241 40.68 -88.47 -4.13
N ALA A 242 40.87 -89.63 -4.77
CA ALA A 242 39.87 -90.21 -5.67
C ALA A 242 38.60 -90.64 -4.91
N ALA A 243 38.74 -91.17 -3.69
CA ALA A 243 37.59 -91.57 -2.86
C ALA A 243 36.76 -90.37 -2.35
N LEU A 244 37.38 -89.19 -2.17
CA LEU A 244 36.66 -87.95 -1.81
C LEU A 244 35.83 -87.36 -2.97
N THR A 245 36.01 -87.85 -4.21
CA THR A 245 35.33 -87.34 -5.40
C THR A 245 34.18 -88.21 -5.90
N ASP A 246 33.86 -89.33 -5.23
CA ASP A 246 32.93 -90.35 -5.73
C ASP A 246 31.43 -90.11 -5.41
N GLY A 247 30.97 -88.85 -5.48
CA GLY A 247 29.54 -88.54 -5.61
C GLY A 247 28.71 -88.36 -4.33
N ASP A 248 29.21 -88.69 -3.14
CA ASP A 248 28.49 -88.43 -1.88
C ASP A 248 28.66 -87.00 -1.33
N PHE A 249 29.55 -86.21 -1.93
CA PHE A 249 29.76 -84.80 -1.62
C PHE A 249 29.32 -83.93 -2.80
N ALA A 250 28.43 -82.97 -2.53
CA ALA A 250 27.96 -82.03 -3.54
C ALA A 250 29.14 -81.23 -4.12
N THR A 251 29.35 -81.32 -5.44
CA THR A 251 30.35 -80.50 -6.13
C THR A 251 29.90 -79.04 -6.19
N GLU A 252 30.84 -78.10 -6.33
CA GLU A 252 30.53 -76.67 -6.51
C GLU A 252 29.57 -76.44 -7.70
N SER A 253 29.72 -77.22 -8.77
CA SER A 253 28.83 -77.21 -9.94
C SER A 253 27.41 -77.70 -9.60
N TYR A 254 27.29 -78.77 -8.80
CA TYR A 254 25.99 -79.27 -8.35
C TYR A 254 25.29 -78.25 -7.44
N VAL A 255 26.03 -77.65 -6.49
CA VAL A 255 25.51 -76.59 -5.61
C VAL A 255 25.09 -75.36 -6.43
N GLY A 256 25.92 -74.91 -7.37
CA GLY A 256 25.59 -73.80 -8.26
C GLY A 256 24.34 -74.05 -9.10
N THR A 257 24.21 -75.25 -9.66
CA THR A 257 23.02 -75.68 -10.42
C THR A 257 21.76 -75.72 -9.54
N ALA A 258 21.86 -76.27 -8.34
CA ALA A 258 20.75 -76.37 -7.40
C ALA A 258 20.26 -74.98 -6.93
N ILE A 259 21.18 -74.04 -6.71
CA ILE A 259 20.87 -72.64 -6.37
C ILE A 259 20.20 -71.94 -7.55
N SER A 260 20.70 -72.10 -8.78
CA SER A 260 20.07 -71.51 -9.97
C SER A 260 18.64 -72.02 -10.16
N ASN A 261 18.43 -73.33 -10.01
CA ASN A 261 17.09 -73.92 -10.09
C ASN A 261 16.16 -73.42 -8.97
N LEU A 262 16.67 -73.21 -7.75
CA LEU A 262 15.92 -72.63 -6.64
C LEU A 262 15.51 -71.17 -6.91
N ILE A 263 16.39 -70.38 -7.56
CA ILE A 263 16.11 -69.00 -7.97
C ILE A 263 15.05 -68.96 -9.09
N ASP A 264 15.16 -69.83 -10.10
CA ASP A 264 14.26 -69.88 -11.25
C ASP A 264 12.86 -70.42 -10.91
N THR A 265 12.76 -71.24 -9.86
CA THR A 265 11.48 -71.79 -9.38
C THR A 265 10.94 -71.11 -8.12
N ALA A 266 11.61 -70.05 -7.65
CA ALA A 266 11.17 -69.29 -6.49
C ALA A 266 9.76 -68.68 -6.74
N PRO A 267 8.82 -68.78 -5.78
CA PRO A 267 7.53 -68.11 -5.86
C PRO A 267 7.69 -66.60 -6.09
N THR A 268 6.67 -65.98 -6.70
CA THR A 268 6.58 -64.56 -7.14
C THR A 268 6.68 -63.51 -6.02
N THR A 269 7.22 -63.87 -4.87
CA THR A 269 7.55 -62.96 -3.76
C THR A 269 9.06 -62.90 -3.51
N LEU A 270 9.88 -63.65 -4.26
CA LEU A 270 11.33 -63.75 -4.07
C LEU A 270 12.12 -63.81 -5.38
N ASN A 271 11.56 -63.42 -6.53
CA ASN A 271 12.32 -63.27 -7.79
C ASN A 271 12.54 -61.80 -8.19
N THR A 272 12.57 -60.86 -7.23
CA THR A 272 12.55 -59.39 -7.43
C THR A 272 13.22 -58.83 -8.69
N LEU A 273 14.35 -59.35 -9.18
CA LEU A 273 14.95 -58.93 -10.45
C LEU A 273 14.19 -59.39 -11.72
N ASN A 274 13.67 -60.63 -11.74
CA ASN A 274 12.84 -61.15 -12.83
C ASN A 274 11.42 -60.56 -12.78
N GLU A 275 10.87 -60.32 -11.59
CA GLU A 275 9.63 -59.57 -11.37
C GLU A 275 9.77 -58.13 -11.89
N LEU A 276 10.91 -57.48 -11.64
CA LEU A 276 11.18 -56.14 -12.15
C LEU A 276 11.37 -56.15 -13.68
N ALA A 277 12.10 -57.13 -14.23
CA ALA A 277 12.31 -57.30 -15.67
C ALA A 277 10.98 -57.56 -16.42
N ALA A 278 10.15 -58.45 -15.91
CA ALA A 278 8.81 -58.71 -16.45
C ALA A 278 7.86 -57.51 -16.27
N ALA A 279 7.93 -56.79 -15.14
CA ALA A 279 7.13 -55.58 -14.92
C ALA A 279 7.48 -54.42 -15.88
N ILE A 280 8.73 -54.37 -16.37
CA ILE A 280 9.16 -53.49 -17.47
C ILE A 280 9.12 -54.17 -18.84
N ASN A 281 8.46 -55.33 -18.94
CA ASN A 281 8.21 -56.13 -20.15
C ASN A 281 9.48 -56.52 -20.93
N ASP A 282 10.58 -56.81 -20.24
CA ASP A 282 11.89 -57.11 -20.84
C ASP A 282 12.33 -56.07 -21.88
N ASP A 283 11.85 -54.82 -21.75
CA ASP A 283 12.14 -53.76 -22.71
C ASP A 283 13.58 -53.27 -22.52
N ALA A 284 14.51 -53.82 -23.31
CA ALA A 284 15.91 -53.37 -23.36
C ALA A 284 16.04 -51.88 -23.72
N SER A 285 14.99 -51.29 -24.29
CA SER A 285 14.90 -49.86 -24.63
C SER A 285 14.09 -49.06 -23.62
N PHE A 286 13.70 -49.61 -22.46
CA PHE A 286 12.85 -48.94 -21.46
C PHE A 286 13.33 -47.51 -21.16
N ALA A 287 14.63 -47.33 -20.96
CA ALA A 287 15.23 -46.00 -20.73
C ALA A 287 15.01 -45.05 -21.93
N SER A 288 15.13 -45.54 -23.16
CA SER A 288 14.87 -44.80 -24.39
C SER A 288 13.37 -44.50 -24.57
N THR A 289 12.50 -45.47 -24.30
CA THR A 289 11.04 -45.36 -24.36
C THR A 289 10.52 -44.33 -23.36
N VAL A 290 10.99 -44.39 -22.11
CA VAL A 290 10.65 -43.41 -21.05
C VAL A 290 11.21 -42.03 -21.38
N THR A 291 12.45 -41.94 -21.87
CA THR A 291 13.04 -40.66 -22.30
C THR A 291 12.25 -40.04 -23.46
N THR A 292 11.81 -40.85 -24.43
CA THR A 292 10.97 -40.40 -25.55
C THR A 292 9.57 -39.99 -25.08
N ALA A 293 8.95 -40.78 -24.20
CA ALA A 293 7.65 -40.46 -23.62
C ALA A 293 7.70 -39.18 -22.77
N LEU A 294 8.79 -38.93 -22.04
CA LEU A 294 9.03 -37.68 -21.31
C LEU A 294 9.31 -36.52 -22.26
N GLY A 295 10.07 -36.73 -23.33
CA GLY A 295 10.35 -35.71 -24.36
C GLY A 295 9.12 -35.30 -25.19
N THR A 296 8.07 -36.13 -25.22
CA THR A 296 6.76 -35.77 -25.79
C THR A 296 5.81 -35.12 -24.76
N LYS A 297 6.15 -35.15 -23.46
CA LYS A 297 5.46 -34.30 -22.48
C LYS A 297 5.90 -32.87 -22.68
N LEU A 298 4.94 -31.95 -22.60
CA LEU A 298 5.20 -30.51 -22.60
C LEU A 298 6.08 -30.16 -21.40
N ASP A 299 7.29 -29.65 -21.64
CA ASP A 299 8.19 -29.25 -20.55
C ASP A 299 7.61 -28.05 -19.79
N SER A 300 7.91 -27.93 -18.49
CA SER A 300 7.29 -26.89 -17.65
C SER A 300 7.64 -25.46 -18.09
N SER A 301 8.80 -25.25 -18.72
CA SER A 301 9.23 -23.95 -19.25
C SER A 301 8.49 -23.58 -20.54
N THR A 302 8.17 -24.54 -21.39
CA THR A 302 7.37 -24.40 -22.61
C THR A 302 5.89 -24.30 -22.27
N ALA A 303 5.42 -25.04 -21.27
CA ALA A 303 4.10 -24.82 -20.67
C ALA A 303 3.99 -23.40 -20.11
N ALA A 304 4.99 -22.95 -19.33
CA ALA A 304 5.08 -21.60 -18.77
C ALA A 304 5.06 -20.50 -19.86
N SER A 305 5.77 -20.73 -20.98
CA SER A 305 5.98 -19.72 -22.02
C SER A 305 5.04 -19.78 -23.22
N THR A 306 4.31 -20.89 -23.42
CA THR A 306 3.41 -21.09 -24.59
C THR A 306 1.95 -21.25 -24.18
N TYR A 307 1.67 -21.93 -23.06
CA TYR A 307 0.31 -22.20 -22.57
C TYR A 307 -0.08 -21.39 -21.32
N LEU A 308 0.91 -20.91 -20.58
CA LEU A 308 0.80 -20.04 -19.40
C LEU A 308 1.44 -18.68 -19.65
N THR A 309 1.52 -18.23 -20.91
CA THR A 309 1.54 -16.77 -21.10
C THR A 309 0.29 -16.21 -20.42
N GLN A 310 0.43 -15.07 -19.75
CA GLN A 310 -0.67 -14.37 -19.07
C GLN A 310 -1.93 -14.26 -19.95
N SER A 311 -1.82 -14.32 -21.29
CA SER A 311 -2.96 -14.27 -22.22
C SER A 311 -3.84 -15.53 -22.23
N ASN A 312 -3.29 -16.74 -21.98
CA ASN A 312 -4.04 -17.99 -22.20
C ASN A 312 -4.61 -18.59 -20.91
N ALA A 313 -3.94 -18.42 -19.76
CA ALA A 313 -4.53 -18.74 -18.45
C ALA A 313 -5.77 -17.88 -18.15
N SER A 314 -5.81 -16.66 -18.69
CA SER A 314 -6.93 -15.73 -18.57
C SER A 314 -8.22 -16.18 -19.27
N SER A 315 -8.16 -17.13 -20.23
CA SER A 315 -9.36 -17.57 -20.95
C SER A 315 -10.01 -18.85 -20.41
N THR A 316 -9.30 -19.65 -19.60
CA THR A 316 -9.81 -20.97 -19.16
C THR A 316 -10.02 -21.09 -17.64
N TYR A 317 -9.22 -20.42 -16.81
CA TYR A 317 -9.47 -20.36 -15.36
C TYR A 317 -9.22 -18.94 -14.83
N LEU A 318 -10.29 -18.27 -14.42
CA LEU A 318 -10.21 -16.93 -13.85
C LEU A 318 -9.43 -16.96 -12.53
N THR A 319 -8.22 -16.39 -12.53
CA THR A 319 -7.54 -16.05 -11.28
C THR A 319 -8.28 -14.90 -10.59
N GLN A 320 -8.21 -14.78 -9.26
CA GLN A 320 -8.94 -13.73 -8.52
C GLN A 320 -8.59 -12.30 -8.99
N THR A 321 -7.33 -12.08 -9.39
CA THR A 321 -6.86 -10.81 -9.97
C THR A 321 -7.54 -10.52 -11.31
N ASN A 322 -7.65 -11.52 -12.18
CA ASN A 322 -8.29 -11.37 -13.49
C ASN A 322 -9.81 -11.22 -13.36
N ALA A 323 -10.43 -11.94 -12.42
CA ALA A 323 -11.85 -11.79 -12.12
C ALA A 323 -12.18 -10.35 -11.69
N SER A 324 -11.31 -9.69 -10.90
CA SER A 324 -11.48 -8.31 -10.49
C SER A 324 -11.31 -7.27 -11.61
N THR A 325 -10.62 -7.62 -12.70
CA THR A 325 -10.43 -6.73 -13.87
C THR A 325 -11.37 -7.04 -15.02
N THR A 326 -11.99 -8.24 -15.04
CA THR A 326 -12.88 -8.71 -16.11
C THR A 326 -14.35 -8.69 -15.70
N TYR A 327 -14.67 -8.91 -14.43
CA TYR A 327 -16.03 -8.86 -13.90
C TYR A 327 -16.18 -7.70 -12.92
N ALA A 328 -17.34 -7.05 -12.96
CA ALA A 328 -17.68 -6.03 -11.99
C ALA A 328 -17.98 -6.68 -10.62
N PRO A 329 -17.41 -6.18 -9.51
CA PRO A 329 -17.70 -6.69 -8.17
C PRO A 329 -19.20 -6.67 -7.84
N ILE A 330 -19.69 -7.68 -7.09
CA ILE A 330 -21.12 -7.72 -6.69
C ILE A 330 -21.50 -6.55 -5.77
N ALA A 331 -20.58 -6.11 -4.93
CA ALA A 331 -20.74 -4.96 -4.05
C ALA A 331 -20.07 -3.74 -4.69
N SER A 332 -20.86 -2.72 -4.99
CA SER A 332 -20.39 -1.44 -5.56
C SER A 332 -19.54 -1.59 -6.83
N PRO A 333 -20.06 -2.23 -7.90
CA PRO A 333 -19.35 -2.31 -9.17
C PRO A 333 -19.06 -0.92 -9.75
N THR A 334 -17.83 -0.70 -10.22
CA THR A 334 -17.48 0.47 -11.05
C THR A 334 -17.38 0.03 -12.50
N PHE A 335 -18.23 0.56 -13.37
CA PHE A 335 -18.19 0.29 -14.81
C PHE A 335 -17.40 1.39 -15.54
N THR A 336 -16.42 1.01 -16.36
CA THR A 336 -15.71 1.91 -17.28
C THR A 336 -16.13 1.63 -18.72
N GLY A 337 -16.48 2.66 -19.49
CA GLY A 337 -16.95 2.52 -20.88
C GLY A 337 -18.47 2.43 -21.04
N THR A 338 -18.94 2.02 -22.22
CA THR A 338 -20.38 1.89 -22.52
C THR A 338 -20.92 0.58 -21.99
N VAL A 339 -21.83 0.63 -21.01
CA VAL A 339 -22.51 -0.54 -20.47
C VAL A 339 -23.65 -0.96 -21.42
N GLY A 340 -23.45 -2.07 -22.15
CA GLY A 340 -24.47 -2.67 -23.02
C GLY A 340 -25.36 -3.69 -22.31
N GLY A 341 -26.58 -3.91 -22.81
CA GLY A 341 -27.48 -4.98 -22.35
C GLY A 341 -28.30 -4.69 -21.09
N ILE A 342 -28.03 -3.59 -20.37
CA ILE A 342 -28.85 -3.15 -19.24
C ILE A 342 -30.07 -2.38 -19.74
N THR A 343 -31.26 -2.86 -19.40
CA THR A 343 -32.53 -2.15 -19.68
C THR A 343 -32.94 -1.33 -18.46
N LYS A 344 -33.77 -0.30 -18.67
CA LYS A 344 -34.36 0.50 -17.57
C LYS A 344 -35.03 -0.36 -16.50
N SER A 345 -35.67 -1.46 -16.90
CA SER A 345 -36.33 -2.40 -15.99
C SER A 345 -35.33 -3.14 -15.07
N MET A 346 -34.15 -3.49 -15.59
CA MET A 346 -33.11 -4.21 -14.82
C MET A 346 -32.57 -3.42 -13.64
N VAL A 347 -32.72 -2.10 -13.63
CA VAL A 347 -32.27 -1.20 -12.54
C VAL A 347 -33.45 -0.54 -11.80
N GLY A 348 -34.68 -1.06 -11.98
CA GLY A 348 -35.87 -0.54 -11.29
C GLY A 348 -36.37 0.82 -11.81
N LEU A 349 -35.89 1.27 -12.98
CA LEU A 349 -36.25 2.56 -13.60
C LEU A 349 -37.21 2.38 -14.78
N GLY A 350 -38.02 1.31 -14.79
CA GLY A 350 -38.92 0.98 -15.91
C GLY A 350 -39.90 2.11 -16.30
N ASN A 351 -40.23 2.98 -15.35
CA ASN A 351 -41.12 4.14 -15.56
C ASN A 351 -40.37 5.44 -15.94
N VAL A 352 -39.04 5.43 -15.96
CA VAL A 352 -38.24 6.61 -16.26
C VAL A 352 -38.07 6.73 -17.77
N ASP A 353 -38.54 7.84 -18.34
CA ASP A 353 -38.29 8.16 -19.74
C ASP A 353 -37.17 9.18 -19.92
N ASN A 354 -36.42 9.03 -21.03
CA ASN A 354 -35.39 9.99 -21.41
C ASN A 354 -36.03 11.17 -22.15
N THR A 355 -36.87 11.88 -21.41
CA THR A 355 -37.62 13.02 -21.92
C THR A 355 -36.86 14.29 -21.57
N THR A 356 -36.57 15.12 -22.57
CA THR A 356 -35.96 16.43 -22.36
C THR A 356 -36.81 17.26 -21.40
N ASP A 357 -36.20 18.16 -20.63
CA ASP A 357 -36.94 18.97 -19.65
C ASP A 357 -38.11 19.73 -20.28
N ALA A 358 -37.96 20.20 -21.52
CA ALA A 358 -39.02 20.87 -22.28
C ALA A 358 -40.23 19.97 -22.54
N ASN A 359 -40.02 18.67 -22.75
CA ASN A 359 -41.07 17.71 -23.09
C ASN A 359 -41.67 17.01 -21.87
N LYS A 360 -41.22 17.33 -20.65
CA LYS A 360 -41.84 16.80 -19.43
C LYS A 360 -43.30 17.32 -19.36
N PRO A 361 -44.30 16.47 -19.08
CA PRO A 361 -45.70 16.90 -19.02
C PRO A 361 -45.95 18.09 -18.09
N VAL A 362 -45.18 18.19 -17.00
CA VAL A 362 -45.26 19.30 -16.04
C VAL A 362 -44.79 20.63 -16.63
N SER A 363 -43.85 20.64 -17.58
CA SER A 363 -43.33 21.86 -18.20
C SER A 363 -44.40 22.55 -19.04
N THR A 364 -45.15 21.77 -19.84
CA THR A 364 -46.31 22.28 -20.58
C THR A 364 -47.39 22.81 -19.64
N ALA A 365 -47.74 22.04 -18.59
CA ALA A 365 -48.75 22.47 -17.62
C ALA A 365 -48.36 23.77 -16.90
N THR A 366 -47.06 23.93 -16.57
CA THR A 366 -46.53 25.14 -15.94
C THR A 366 -46.57 26.33 -16.88
N GLN A 367 -46.17 26.15 -18.15
CA GLN A 367 -46.24 27.22 -19.14
C GLN A 367 -47.68 27.69 -19.35
N THR A 368 -48.64 26.78 -19.52
CA THR A 368 -50.06 27.15 -19.62
C THR A 368 -50.56 27.90 -18.39
N ALA A 369 -50.14 27.50 -17.19
CA ALA A 369 -50.52 28.20 -15.96
C ALA A 369 -49.91 29.61 -15.86
N LEU A 370 -48.70 29.81 -16.39
CA LEU A 370 -48.03 31.11 -16.46
C LEU A 370 -48.64 32.02 -17.53
N ASP A 371 -49.01 31.47 -18.69
CA ASP A 371 -49.67 32.21 -19.78
C ASP A 371 -51.05 32.79 -19.35
N LEU A 372 -51.64 32.24 -18.28
CA LEU A 372 -52.88 32.74 -17.67
C LEU A 372 -52.67 33.84 -16.62
N LYS A 373 -51.42 34.18 -16.28
CA LYS A 373 -51.12 35.25 -15.33
C LYS A 373 -50.99 36.58 -16.08
N LEU A 374 -51.56 37.64 -15.51
CA LEU A 374 -51.40 39.00 -16.02
C LEU A 374 -50.00 39.53 -15.66
N ASN A 375 -49.28 40.14 -16.61
CA ASN A 375 -47.98 40.74 -16.29
C ASN A 375 -48.16 42.02 -15.47
N LEU A 376 -47.19 42.34 -14.60
CA LEU A 376 -47.21 43.56 -13.80
C LEU A 376 -47.19 44.86 -14.65
N SER A 377 -46.77 44.75 -15.91
CA SER A 377 -46.76 45.81 -16.93
C SER A 377 -48.00 45.85 -17.81
N ASP A 378 -48.96 44.94 -17.60
CA ASP A 378 -50.21 44.89 -18.34
C ASP A 378 -51.28 45.76 -17.65
N PRO A 379 -52.21 46.33 -18.42
CA PRO A 379 -53.14 47.34 -17.93
C PRO A 379 -54.06 46.79 -16.82
N SER A 380 -54.24 47.60 -15.78
CA SER A 380 -54.98 47.19 -14.57
C SER A 380 -56.50 47.16 -14.74
N ILE A 381 -57.02 47.83 -15.78
CA ILE A 381 -58.45 48.01 -16.04
C ILE A 381 -58.69 48.05 -17.56
N ASP A 382 -59.69 47.29 -18.02
CA ASP A 382 -60.17 47.28 -19.42
C ASP A 382 -61.45 48.12 -19.59
N TYR A 383 -61.50 48.90 -20.67
CA TYR A 383 -62.73 49.49 -21.20
C TYR A 383 -63.15 48.78 -22.48
N TYR A 384 -64.41 48.39 -22.60
CA TYR A 384 -64.97 47.73 -23.77
C TYR A 384 -65.79 48.73 -24.58
N ILE A 385 -65.39 48.94 -25.83
CA ILE A 385 -66.05 49.85 -26.77
C ILE A 385 -66.66 49.05 -27.91
N THR A 386 -67.95 49.24 -28.14
CA THR A 386 -68.65 48.76 -29.34
C THR A 386 -69.41 49.92 -29.99
N ASN A 387 -69.94 49.73 -31.18
CA ASN A 387 -70.82 50.69 -31.84
C ASN A 387 -72.30 50.24 -31.78
N SER A 388 -73.21 51.19 -31.64
CA SER A 388 -74.64 50.99 -31.88
C SER A 388 -75.03 51.73 -33.14
N GLY A 389 -74.78 51.09 -34.29
CA GLY A 389 -74.88 51.74 -35.61
C GLY A 389 -73.99 52.97 -35.68
N SER A 390 -74.46 54.03 -36.36
CA SER A 390 -73.80 55.35 -36.40
C SER A 390 -74.22 56.30 -35.27
N GLY A 391 -75.09 55.86 -34.34
CA GLY A 391 -75.71 56.73 -33.34
C GLY A 391 -74.84 56.99 -32.12
N SER A 392 -74.10 55.99 -31.62
CA SER A 392 -73.24 56.14 -30.44
C SER A 392 -72.19 55.03 -30.35
N TYR A 393 -71.09 55.30 -29.65
CA TYR A 393 -70.31 54.22 -29.04
C TYR A 393 -71.04 53.72 -27.80
N THR A 394 -70.89 52.45 -27.45
CA THR A 394 -71.21 51.99 -26.09
C THR A 394 -69.90 51.74 -25.34
N VAL A 395 -69.75 52.38 -24.19
CA VAL A 395 -68.61 52.25 -23.29
C VAL A 395 -69.05 51.38 -22.13
N ASN A 396 -68.55 50.15 -22.06
CA ASN A 396 -69.01 49.13 -21.11
C ASN A 396 -70.55 48.99 -21.13
N GLY A 397 -71.16 49.06 -22.32
CA GLY A 397 -72.61 48.98 -22.51
C GLY A 397 -73.39 50.29 -22.34
N VAL A 398 -72.75 51.38 -21.92
CA VAL A 398 -73.41 52.69 -21.75
C VAL A 398 -73.22 53.54 -23.01
N SER A 399 -74.32 53.99 -23.61
CA SER A 399 -74.29 54.87 -24.80
C SER A 399 -73.53 56.16 -24.50
N ASN A 400 -72.48 56.41 -25.28
CA ASN A 400 -71.50 57.47 -25.11
C ASN A 400 -71.07 57.68 -23.63
N GLY A 401 -70.84 56.56 -22.92
CA GLY A 401 -70.49 56.55 -21.50
C GLY A 401 -69.14 57.21 -21.17
N LEU A 402 -69.03 57.73 -19.96
CA LEU A 402 -67.80 58.33 -19.43
C LEU A 402 -66.67 57.29 -19.31
N ILE A 403 -65.47 57.65 -19.77
CA ILE A 403 -64.24 56.91 -19.51
C ILE A 403 -63.44 57.65 -18.42
N ASN A 404 -62.90 56.92 -17.44
CA ASN A 404 -62.05 57.48 -16.39
C ASN A 404 -60.63 56.93 -16.52
N PHE A 405 -59.66 57.83 -16.62
CA PHE A 405 -58.24 57.50 -16.58
C PHE A 405 -57.56 58.18 -15.41
N GLN A 406 -56.55 57.54 -14.86
CA GLN A 406 -55.61 58.15 -13.93
C GLN A 406 -54.28 58.37 -14.64
N ARG A 407 -53.68 59.54 -14.44
CA ARG A 407 -52.35 59.86 -14.97
C ARG A 407 -51.31 58.87 -14.44
N GLY A 408 -50.42 58.41 -15.31
CA GLY A 408 -49.37 57.43 -15.00
C GLY A 408 -49.85 55.99 -14.80
N LYS A 409 -51.13 55.68 -15.06
CA LYS A 409 -51.65 54.31 -15.10
C LYS A 409 -51.85 53.86 -16.55
N LYS A 410 -51.61 52.57 -16.78
CA LYS A 410 -51.81 51.91 -18.06
C LYS A 410 -53.20 51.29 -18.12
N TYR A 411 -53.95 51.64 -19.16
CA TYR A 411 -55.28 51.13 -19.48
C TYR A 411 -55.28 50.47 -20.84
N ARG A 412 -56.20 49.55 -21.05
CA ARG A 412 -56.51 49.00 -22.37
C ARG A 412 -57.96 49.27 -22.69
N ILE A 413 -58.18 49.83 -23.88
CA ILE A 413 -59.50 49.97 -24.45
C ILE A 413 -59.63 48.88 -25.51
N TYR A 414 -60.46 47.88 -25.25
CA TYR A 414 -60.84 46.88 -26.23
C TYR A 414 -61.89 47.48 -27.17
N ILE A 415 -61.58 47.53 -28.47
CA ILE A 415 -62.46 48.07 -29.49
C ILE A 415 -63.03 46.92 -30.34
N ASN A 416 -64.35 46.87 -30.46
CA ASN A 416 -65.06 46.04 -31.42
C ASN A 416 -66.16 46.88 -32.07
N ALA A 417 -65.74 47.81 -32.94
CA ALA A 417 -66.58 48.81 -33.57
C ALA A 417 -66.17 48.99 -35.05
N SER A 418 -66.19 47.90 -35.82
CA SER A 418 -65.78 47.89 -37.23
C SER A 418 -66.52 48.98 -38.04
N GLY A 419 -65.80 49.80 -38.80
CA GLY A 419 -66.34 50.96 -39.51
C GLY A 419 -66.40 52.25 -38.69
N HIS A 420 -66.01 52.23 -37.41
CA HIS A 420 -66.08 53.38 -36.50
C HIS A 420 -64.73 53.60 -35.78
N PRO A 421 -63.81 54.41 -36.35
CA PRO A 421 -62.49 54.66 -35.75
C PRO A 421 -62.61 55.43 -34.43
N PHE A 422 -62.07 54.87 -33.35
CA PHE A 422 -62.12 55.47 -32.02
C PHE A 422 -60.90 56.38 -31.77
N TRP A 423 -61.12 57.69 -31.78
CA TRP A 423 -60.07 58.68 -31.54
C TRP A 423 -60.25 59.37 -30.19
N ILE A 424 -59.14 59.69 -29.53
CA ILE A 424 -59.12 60.56 -28.35
C ILE A 424 -58.66 61.95 -28.81
N GLN A 425 -59.30 63.00 -28.32
CA GLN A 425 -59.06 64.38 -28.70
C GLN A 425 -59.23 65.34 -27.52
N THR A 426 -58.73 66.56 -27.66
CA THR A 426 -58.69 67.59 -26.61
C THR A 426 -59.95 68.47 -26.55
N VAL A 427 -60.83 68.40 -27.55
CA VAL A 427 -62.07 69.20 -27.63
C VAL A 427 -63.29 68.30 -27.69
N SER A 428 -64.40 68.75 -27.09
CA SER A 428 -65.67 68.02 -27.14
C SER A 428 -66.31 68.11 -28.53
N GLY A 429 -67.10 67.09 -28.89
CA GLY A 429 -67.89 67.04 -30.11
C GLY A 429 -67.29 66.15 -31.20
N ALA A 430 -67.59 66.49 -32.46
CA ALA A 430 -67.19 65.69 -33.62
C ALA A 430 -65.67 65.53 -33.73
N TYR A 431 -65.23 64.47 -34.42
CA TYR A 431 -63.82 64.24 -34.68
C TYR A 431 -63.15 65.44 -35.34
N SER A 432 -62.00 65.85 -34.80
CA SER A 432 -61.19 66.93 -35.36
C SER A 432 -59.73 66.52 -35.39
N VAL A 433 -59.18 66.35 -36.59
CA VAL A 433 -57.78 65.93 -36.79
C VAL A 433 -56.77 66.84 -36.08
N GLY A 434 -57.04 68.14 -36.03
CA GLY A 434 -56.17 69.13 -35.36
C GLY A 434 -56.19 69.05 -33.84
N ASN A 435 -57.16 68.34 -33.25
CA ASN A 435 -57.33 68.20 -31.81
C ASN A 435 -57.06 66.77 -31.31
N VAL A 436 -56.60 65.86 -32.18
CA VAL A 436 -56.27 64.48 -31.78
C VAL A 436 -55.20 64.50 -30.69
N TYR A 437 -55.46 63.79 -29.60
CA TYR A 437 -54.53 63.62 -28.50
C TYR A 437 -53.83 62.28 -28.66
N SER A 438 -52.52 62.30 -28.95
CA SER A 438 -51.71 61.12 -29.25
C SER A 438 -50.68 60.77 -28.17
N THR A 439 -50.37 61.70 -27.27
CA THR A 439 -49.37 61.47 -26.21
C THR A 439 -49.84 60.38 -25.26
N GLY A 440 -49.04 59.31 -25.12
CA GLY A 440 -49.40 58.17 -24.27
C GLY A 440 -50.50 57.26 -24.86
N ILE A 441 -50.90 57.47 -26.12
CA ILE A 441 -51.92 56.64 -26.79
C ILE A 441 -51.24 55.78 -27.87
N THR A 442 -51.35 54.46 -27.74
CA THR A 442 -50.89 53.51 -28.76
C THR A 442 -52.10 52.97 -29.53
N ASN A 443 -52.01 52.98 -30.87
CA ASN A 443 -53.05 52.49 -31.78
C ASN A 443 -54.35 53.33 -31.77
N GLY A 444 -54.25 54.65 -31.57
CA GLY A 444 -55.39 55.56 -31.70
C GLY A 444 -56.06 55.46 -33.07
N GLY A 445 -57.40 55.49 -33.11
CA GLY A 445 -58.18 55.27 -34.32
C GLY A 445 -58.53 53.82 -34.62
N ALA A 446 -58.14 52.87 -33.74
CA ALA A 446 -58.53 51.47 -33.90
C ALA A 446 -60.05 51.31 -33.98
N GLN A 447 -60.48 50.42 -34.88
CA GLN A 447 -61.88 50.04 -35.10
C GLN A 447 -62.17 48.63 -34.58
N VAL A 448 -61.15 47.78 -34.54
CA VAL A 448 -61.17 46.43 -33.96
C VAL A 448 -59.80 46.18 -33.32
N GLY A 449 -59.76 45.54 -32.16
CA GLY A 449 -58.53 45.22 -31.44
C GLY A 449 -58.42 46.00 -30.13
N HIS A 450 -57.27 46.62 -29.87
CA HIS A 450 -57.08 47.37 -28.64
C HIS A 450 -56.29 48.68 -28.83
N ILE A 451 -56.59 49.65 -27.98
CA ILE A 451 -55.84 50.89 -27.77
C ILE A 451 -55.21 50.79 -26.39
N ILE A 452 -53.91 51.07 -26.27
CA ILE A 452 -53.24 51.18 -24.97
C ILE A 452 -53.13 52.66 -24.62
N VAL A 453 -53.51 53.01 -23.39
CA VAL A 453 -53.49 54.37 -22.87
C VAL A 453 -52.60 54.42 -21.64
N GLU A 454 -51.57 55.25 -21.69
CA GLU A 454 -50.67 55.57 -20.58
C GLU A 454 -50.47 57.08 -20.56
N LEU A 455 -51.42 57.79 -19.93
CA LEU A 455 -51.42 59.25 -19.94
C LEU A 455 -50.26 59.80 -19.10
N PRO A 456 -49.47 60.75 -19.61
CA PRO A 456 -48.43 61.41 -18.82
C PRO A 456 -49.04 62.28 -17.72
N GLN A 457 -48.19 62.69 -16.77
CA GLN A 457 -48.62 63.51 -15.63
C GLN A 457 -49.11 64.91 -16.02
N ASP A 458 -48.75 65.40 -17.20
CA ASP A 458 -49.18 66.68 -17.77
C ASP A 458 -50.39 66.55 -18.72
N ALA A 459 -51.02 65.38 -18.82
CA ALA A 459 -52.23 65.20 -19.63
C ALA A 459 -53.37 66.12 -19.15
N PRO A 460 -54.23 66.67 -20.03
CA PRO A 460 -55.38 67.50 -19.64
C PRO A 460 -56.36 66.78 -18.70
N ASP A 461 -57.02 67.51 -17.79
CA ASP A 461 -58.04 66.95 -16.88
C ASP A 461 -59.26 66.38 -17.62
N ASN A 462 -59.53 66.91 -18.82
CA ASN A 462 -60.62 66.48 -19.67
C ASN A 462 -60.07 66.16 -21.05
N LEU A 463 -60.30 64.93 -21.48
CA LEU A 463 -60.17 64.51 -22.86
C LEU A 463 -61.55 64.10 -23.36
N TYR A 464 -61.66 63.85 -24.66
CA TYR A 464 -62.90 63.42 -25.29
C TYR A 464 -62.57 62.29 -26.25
N TYR A 465 -63.52 61.41 -26.49
CA TYR A 465 -63.41 60.47 -27.59
C TYR A 465 -64.45 60.79 -28.66
N ALA A 466 -64.11 60.53 -29.91
CA ALA A 466 -64.99 60.77 -31.05
C ALA A 466 -64.76 59.72 -32.15
N CYS A 467 -65.83 59.40 -32.89
CA CYS A 467 -65.72 58.62 -34.12
C CYS A 467 -65.27 59.52 -35.26
N GLN A 468 -64.33 59.04 -36.07
CA GLN A 468 -63.84 59.77 -37.25
C GLN A 468 -64.94 60.13 -38.25
N PHE A 469 -65.96 59.28 -38.40
CA PHE A 469 -66.97 59.42 -39.44
C PHE A 469 -68.33 59.91 -38.95
N HIS A 470 -68.65 59.72 -37.66
CA HIS A 470 -69.99 59.96 -37.12
C HIS A 470 -69.93 60.88 -35.91
N SER A 471 -70.41 62.12 -36.06
CA SER A 471 -70.33 63.17 -35.03
C SER A 471 -71.11 62.87 -33.76
N SER A 472 -72.16 62.03 -33.84
CA SER A 472 -72.96 61.59 -32.70
C SER A 472 -72.25 60.57 -31.80
N MET A 473 -71.18 59.94 -32.29
CA MET A 473 -70.40 58.96 -31.54
C MET A 473 -69.25 59.64 -30.82
N ALA A 474 -69.58 60.51 -29.87
CA ALA A 474 -68.62 61.24 -29.07
C ALA A 474 -69.00 61.24 -27.59
N GLY A 475 -68.01 61.29 -26.72
CA GLY A 475 -68.22 61.34 -25.28
C GLY A 475 -67.01 61.88 -24.53
N SER A 476 -67.13 61.95 -23.21
CA SER A 476 -66.13 62.57 -22.35
C SER A 476 -65.20 61.53 -21.74
N ILE A 477 -63.98 61.94 -21.46
CA ILE A 477 -62.98 61.21 -20.70
C ILE A 477 -62.56 62.10 -19.52
N SER A 478 -62.81 61.64 -18.31
CA SER A 478 -62.30 62.29 -17.11
C SER A 478 -60.90 61.75 -16.82
N VAL A 479 -59.93 62.66 -16.72
CA VAL A 479 -58.55 62.33 -16.38
C VAL A 479 -58.28 62.87 -14.98
N GLN A 480 -58.02 61.94 -14.07
CA GLN A 480 -57.74 62.23 -12.67
C GLN A 480 -56.24 62.14 -12.40
N SER A 481 -55.76 62.90 -11.42
CA SER A 481 -54.40 62.73 -10.91
C SER A 481 -54.29 61.41 -10.14
N SER A 482 -53.09 60.81 -10.10
CA SER A 482 -52.84 59.71 -9.16
C SER A 482 -52.98 60.22 -7.72
N ASP A 483 -53.53 59.42 -6.80
CA ASP A 483 -53.70 59.75 -5.38
C ASP A 483 -52.37 59.99 -4.60
N ALA A 484 -51.23 60.14 -5.30
CA ALA A 484 -49.92 60.40 -4.74
C ALA A 484 -49.21 61.53 -5.51
N ILE A 485 -48.72 62.53 -4.78
CA ILE A 485 -47.82 63.57 -5.30
C ILE A 485 -46.44 62.94 -5.51
N THR A 486 -45.91 63.03 -6.72
CA THR A 486 -44.54 62.57 -7.01
C THR A 486 -43.53 63.63 -6.54
N ILE A 487 -42.58 63.23 -5.68
CA ILE A 487 -41.54 64.12 -5.13
C ILE A 487 -40.29 64.08 -6.03
N ASN A 488 -39.78 65.24 -6.41
CA ASN A 488 -38.54 65.43 -7.17
C ASN A 488 -37.53 66.21 -6.31
N SER A 489 -36.74 65.49 -5.50
CA SER A 489 -35.79 66.10 -4.57
C SER A 489 -34.56 66.66 -5.28
N LYS A 490 -34.13 67.86 -4.87
CA LYS A 490 -33.01 68.63 -5.42
C LYS A 490 -32.14 69.19 -4.29
N SER A 491 -30.84 69.00 -4.42
CA SER A 491 -29.84 69.50 -3.48
C SER A 491 -29.02 70.67 -4.04
N SER A 492 -29.50 71.29 -5.12
CA SER A 492 -28.84 72.42 -5.80
C SER A 492 -29.83 73.13 -6.72
N ASN A 493 -29.35 74.14 -7.46
CA ASN A 493 -30.11 74.78 -8.53
C ASN A 493 -30.79 73.75 -9.45
N TYR A 494 -32.02 74.02 -9.86
CA TYR A 494 -32.80 73.16 -10.74
C TYR A 494 -33.58 73.98 -11.75
N THR A 495 -33.58 73.56 -13.01
CA THR A 495 -34.44 74.15 -14.05
C THR A 495 -35.66 73.25 -14.20
N ILE A 496 -36.85 73.80 -13.97
CA ILE A 496 -38.09 73.03 -14.13
C ILE A 496 -38.29 72.61 -15.59
N SER A 497 -38.89 71.45 -15.79
CA SER A 497 -39.22 70.87 -17.10
C SER A 497 -40.73 70.58 -17.19
N PRO A 498 -41.34 70.48 -18.40
CA PRO A 498 -42.76 70.14 -18.52
C PRO A 498 -43.19 68.88 -17.75
N ILE A 499 -42.27 67.92 -17.54
CA ILE A 499 -42.51 66.70 -16.77
C ILE A 499 -42.76 66.94 -15.28
N ASP A 500 -42.41 68.11 -14.75
CA ASP A 500 -42.61 68.49 -13.35
C ASP A 500 -44.04 68.95 -13.06
N SER A 501 -44.91 68.99 -14.07
CA SER A 501 -46.32 69.34 -13.89
C SER A 501 -46.98 68.44 -12.84
N GLY A 502 -47.62 69.05 -11.84
CA GLY A 502 -48.29 68.36 -10.74
C GLY A 502 -47.36 67.68 -9.73
N ARG A 503 -46.04 67.90 -9.81
CA ARG A 503 -45.06 67.33 -8.87
C ARG A 503 -44.71 68.31 -7.75
N LEU A 504 -44.11 67.77 -6.69
CA LEU A 504 -43.45 68.54 -5.63
C LEU A 504 -41.93 68.55 -5.86
N ILE A 505 -41.36 69.71 -6.14
CA ILE A 505 -39.91 69.92 -6.13
C ILE A 505 -39.47 70.18 -4.70
N GLU A 506 -38.68 69.28 -4.13
CA GLU A 506 -38.16 69.43 -2.78
C GLU A 506 -36.74 69.97 -2.84
N MET A 507 -36.46 71.15 -2.28
CA MET A 507 -35.15 71.79 -2.34
C MET A 507 -34.47 71.80 -0.97
N SER A 508 -33.46 70.95 -0.80
CA SER A 508 -32.82 70.68 0.49
C SER A 508 -31.59 71.55 0.79
N ALA A 509 -30.99 72.21 -0.22
CA ALA A 509 -29.77 73.02 -0.05
C ALA A 509 -29.93 74.49 -0.49
N GLY A 510 -31.17 74.95 -0.71
CA GLY A 510 -31.45 76.27 -1.27
C GLY A 510 -31.06 76.37 -2.75
N GLY A 511 -30.78 77.59 -3.22
CA GLY A 511 -30.37 77.86 -4.60
C GLY A 511 -31.53 78.33 -5.49
N THR A 512 -31.28 78.36 -6.80
CA THR A 512 -32.23 78.91 -7.78
C THR A 512 -33.07 77.82 -8.44
N LEU A 513 -34.40 77.90 -8.28
CA LEU A 513 -35.36 77.21 -9.12
C LEU A 513 -35.59 78.04 -10.39
N THR A 514 -35.06 77.58 -11.52
CA THR A 514 -35.05 78.30 -12.79
C THR A 514 -36.24 77.92 -13.66
N ILE A 515 -36.93 78.92 -14.19
CA ILE A 515 -37.99 78.78 -15.20
C ILE A 515 -37.45 79.28 -16.54
N THR A 516 -37.44 78.40 -17.54
CA THR A 516 -37.14 78.78 -18.92
C THR A 516 -38.42 78.62 -19.72
N ASP A 517 -39.25 79.66 -19.75
CA ASP A 517 -40.59 79.54 -20.33
C ASP A 517 -40.54 79.27 -21.84
N SER A 518 -41.42 78.39 -22.31
CA SER A 518 -41.57 78.07 -23.74
C SER A 518 -43.00 77.59 -24.05
N ALA A 519 -43.30 77.35 -25.32
CA ALA A 519 -44.56 76.75 -25.76
C ALA A 519 -44.76 75.30 -25.24
N SER A 520 -43.68 74.65 -24.77
CA SER A 520 -43.75 73.29 -24.20
C SER A 520 -44.35 73.27 -22.79
N PHE A 521 -44.42 74.40 -22.09
CA PHE A 521 -45.18 74.53 -20.85
C PHE A 521 -46.62 74.96 -21.18
N PRO A 522 -47.63 74.09 -20.98
CA PRO A 522 -49.01 74.45 -21.24
C PRO A 522 -49.51 75.55 -20.29
N ILE A 523 -50.44 76.39 -20.74
CA ILE A 523 -51.19 77.28 -19.83
C ILE A 523 -51.92 76.40 -18.82
N GLY A 524 -51.79 76.71 -17.53
CA GLY A 524 -52.28 75.85 -16.44
C GLY A 524 -51.25 74.84 -15.93
N PHE A 525 -50.03 74.81 -16.47
CA PHE A 525 -48.91 74.10 -15.82
C PHE A 525 -48.81 74.56 -14.36
N THR A 526 -48.77 73.59 -13.45
CA THR A 526 -48.61 73.81 -12.01
C THR A 526 -47.46 72.96 -11.48
N VAL A 527 -46.67 73.50 -10.57
CA VAL A 527 -45.66 72.75 -9.84
C VAL A 527 -45.53 73.34 -8.44
N ASP A 528 -45.44 72.48 -7.44
CA ASP A 528 -45.18 72.91 -6.08
C ASP A 528 -43.67 72.84 -5.80
N VAL A 529 -43.16 73.82 -5.08
CA VAL A 529 -41.80 73.80 -4.54
C VAL A 529 -41.85 73.89 -3.03
N LEU A 530 -41.06 73.07 -2.35
CA LEU A 530 -40.90 73.06 -0.90
C LEU A 530 -39.42 73.22 -0.56
N GLN A 531 -39.09 74.26 0.22
CA GLN A 531 -37.76 74.40 0.80
C GLN A 531 -37.68 73.50 2.04
N THR A 532 -36.85 72.45 2.02
CA THR A 532 -36.66 71.58 3.19
C THR A 532 -35.37 71.86 3.94
N GLY A 533 -34.44 72.60 3.33
CA GLY A 533 -33.23 73.12 3.97
C GLY A 533 -33.37 74.50 4.60
N SER A 534 -32.39 74.91 5.39
CA SER A 534 -32.30 76.26 5.96
C SER A 534 -31.86 77.33 4.95
N SER A 535 -31.19 76.93 3.87
CA SER A 535 -30.75 77.83 2.80
C SER A 535 -31.90 78.26 1.92
N GLN A 536 -31.99 79.57 1.64
CA GLN A 536 -33.09 80.17 0.89
C GLN A 536 -33.16 79.65 -0.55
N VAL A 537 -34.37 79.30 -0.98
CA VAL A 537 -34.72 78.99 -2.37
C VAL A 537 -35.21 80.25 -3.06
N THR A 538 -34.66 80.55 -4.24
CA THR A 538 -35.06 81.69 -5.08
C THR A 538 -35.66 81.18 -6.38
N ILE A 539 -36.82 81.71 -6.77
CA ILE A 539 -37.45 81.45 -8.06
C ILE A 539 -36.98 82.52 -9.04
N ALA A 540 -36.40 82.11 -10.16
CA ALA A 540 -35.93 83.03 -11.20
C ALA A 540 -36.08 82.39 -12.58
N GLY A 541 -35.84 83.14 -13.65
CA GLY A 541 -35.99 82.57 -14.99
C GLY A 541 -35.64 83.52 -16.13
N THR A 542 -35.58 82.96 -17.34
CA THR A 542 -35.52 83.71 -18.61
C THR A 542 -36.88 83.65 -19.28
N SER A 543 -37.28 84.74 -19.97
CA SER A 543 -38.63 84.86 -20.53
C SER A 543 -39.73 84.58 -19.48
N PHE A 544 -39.48 85.03 -18.24
CA PHE A 544 -40.31 84.77 -17.07
C PHE A 544 -40.74 86.10 -16.46
N THR A 545 -42.05 86.37 -16.50
CA THR A 545 -42.71 87.52 -15.92
C THR A 545 -43.57 87.05 -14.73
N PRO A 546 -42.99 86.98 -13.53
CA PRO A 546 -43.73 86.56 -12.35
C PRO A 546 -44.65 87.65 -11.81
N ASN A 547 -45.85 87.24 -11.44
CA ASN A 547 -46.72 87.97 -10.52
C ASN A 547 -46.60 87.28 -9.16
N ALA A 548 -45.94 87.94 -8.21
CA ALA A 548 -45.68 87.42 -6.87
C ALA A 548 -45.68 88.57 -5.85
N THR A 549 -46.04 88.27 -4.60
CA THR A 549 -45.92 89.19 -3.47
C THR A 549 -45.51 88.41 -2.22
N PRO A 550 -44.62 88.93 -1.36
CA PRO A 550 -43.85 90.17 -1.51
C PRO A 550 -42.61 90.05 -2.41
N GLY A 551 -42.22 88.85 -2.85
CA GLY A 551 -41.02 88.61 -3.66
C GLY A 551 -40.98 87.20 -4.26
N LEU A 552 -39.81 86.73 -4.68
CA LEU A 552 -39.62 85.44 -5.37
C LEU A 552 -38.80 84.43 -4.57
N LYS A 553 -38.66 84.65 -3.27
CA LYS A 553 -37.89 83.81 -2.38
C LYS A 553 -38.83 83.07 -1.44
N LEU A 554 -38.60 81.78 -1.24
CA LEU A 554 -39.26 81.06 -0.15
C LEU A 554 -38.75 81.64 1.19
N ARG A 555 -39.66 81.91 2.13
CA ARG A 555 -39.33 82.69 3.33
C ARG A 555 -38.30 82.00 4.22
N THR A 556 -38.50 80.72 4.51
CA THR A 556 -37.68 79.96 5.46
C THR A 556 -37.81 78.46 5.19
N GLN A 557 -37.13 77.65 6.01
CA GLN A 557 -37.30 76.20 6.00
C GLN A 557 -38.78 75.83 6.18
N TRP A 558 -39.26 74.91 5.35
CA TRP A 558 -40.66 74.47 5.21
C TRP A 558 -41.61 75.48 4.57
N SER A 559 -41.13 76.63 4.11
CA SER A 559 -41.90 77.48 3.21
C SER A 559 -42.06 76.77 1.86
N SER A 560 -43.24 76.92 1.28
CA SER A 560 -43.58 76.37 -0.03
C SER A 560 -44.20 77.43 -0.92
N ALA A 561 -44.16 77.19 -2.23
CA ALA A 561 -44.90 77.96 -3.20
C ALA A 561 -45.40 77.08 -4.35
N THR A 562 -46.56 77.43 -4.89
CA THR A 562 -47.10 76.90 -6.12
C THR A 562 -46.81 77.87 -7.26
N LEU A 563 -46.21 77.37 -8.33
CA LEU A 563 -45.93 78.11 -9.56
C LEU A 563 -47.00 77.74 -10.58
N VAL A 564 -47.69 78.74 -11.14
CA VAL A 564 -48.79 78.53 -12.10
C VAL A 564 -48.53 79.33 -13.37
N LYS A 565 -48.49 78.67 -14.52
CA LYS A 565 -48.42 79.36 -15.82
C LYS A 565 -49.79 79.89 -16.24
N ARG A 566 -49.87 81.17 -16.59
CA ARG A 566 -51.12 81.87 -16.99
C ARG A 566 -51.16 82.30 -18.45
N GLY A 567 -50.00 82.38 -19.11
CA GLY A 567 -49.85 82.77 -20.51
C GLY A 567 -48.39 82.65 -20.94
N LEU A 568 -48.07 83.01 -22.19
CA LEU A 568 -46.68 83.05 -22.64
C LEU A 568 -45.88 84.04 -21.76
N ASN A 569 -44.81 83.55 -21.16
CA ASN A 569 -43.95 84.24 -20.18
C ASN A 569 -44.67 84.66 -18.88
N SER A 570 -45.99 84.50 -18.75
CA SER A 570 -46.77 84.99 -17.62
C SER A 570 -46.98 83.88 -16.59
N TRP A 571 -46.45 84.11 -15.38
CA TRP A 571 -46.52 83.17 -14.28
C TRP A 571 -47.04 83.84 -13.03
N VAL A 572 -47.66 83.05 -12.16
CA VAL A 572 -48.06 83.46 -10.82
C VAL A 572 -47.32 82.56 -9.84
N VAL A 573 -46.68 83.18 -8.84
CA VAL A 573 -46.02 82.46 -7.75
C VAL A 573 -46.79 82.76 -6.46
N LEU A 574 -47.35 81.73 -5.87
CA LEU A 574 -48.25 81.81 -4.73
C LEU A 574 -47.65 81.00 -3.58
N GLY A 575 -47.48 81.56 -2.39
CA GLY A 575 -46.96 80.78 -1.27
C GLY A 575 -46.44 81.61 -0.11
N ASP A 576 -45.67 80.97 0.76
CA ASP A 576 -44.98 81.64 1.86
C ASP A 576 -43.67 82.28 1.39
N LEU A 577 -43.80 83.49 0.85
CA LEU A 577 -42.74 84.22 0.15
C LEU A 577 -42.16 85.36 0.99
N SER A 578 -40.86 85.64 0.83
CA SER A 578 -40.20 86.84 1.35
C SER A 578 -39.80 87.80 0.22
N ALA A 579 -39.69 89.08 0.56
CA ALA A 579 -39.23 90.14 -0.34
C ALA A 579 -37.78 89.91 -0.81
#